data_AF-A0A1Y2K574-F1
#
_entry.id   AF-A0A1Y2K574-F1
#
_cell.length_a   1.000
_cell.length_b   1.000
_cell.length_c   1.000
_cell.angle_alpha   90.00
_cell.angle_beta   90.00
_cell.angle_gamma   90.00
#
_symmetry.space_group_name_H-M   'P 1'
#
loop_
_entity.id
_entity.type
_entity.pdbx_description
1 polymer ?
#
loop_
_entity_poly.entity_id
_entity_poly.type
_entity_poly.pdbx_seq_one_letter_code
_entity_poly.pdbx_strand_id
1 'polypeptide(L)'
;MGFPLVEAWFGPEPVVYAMIYDQLGTFPLLASYGAIILATYAHGERPGPLGIAKRILVFPPFVALLAGLALHGVVWPEAISGLLERVGNSLMPVVMLAVGLQLEPRLSRDLWAPMGLGLGLKLLAAPLLFGLVGAAMGLAGIGFEVSVFEAGMGSMITAGALAASAGLAPRLAAAMVGVSIPLSFVTLPLIHALFVAR
;
A
#
# COMPACT_ATOMS: atom_id res chain seq x y z
N MET A 1 3.14 3.52 5.64
CA MET A 1 3.82 4.79 5.32
C MET A 1 2.82 5.89 4.98
N GLY A 2 1.65 5.56 4.41
CA GLY A 2 0.72 6.58 3.94
C GLY A 2 0.05 7.43 5.01
N PHE A 3 -0.49 6.82 6.07
CA PHE A 3 -1.34 7.57 7.00
C PHE A 3 -0.66 8.76 7.68
N PRO A 4 0.59 8.68 8.18
CA PRO A 4 1.26 9.88 8.70
C PRO A 4 1.58 10.94 7.64
N LEU A 5 1.81 10.53 6.38
CA LEU A 5 1.98 11.46 5.27
C LEU A 5 0.65 12.13 4.90
N VAL A 6 -0.45 11.39 4.88
CA VAL A 6 -1.81 11.96 4.71
C VAL A 6 -2.11 12.92 5.85
N GLU A 7 -1.84 12.52 7.09
CA GLU A 7 -2.04 13.37 8.26
C GLU A 7 -1.22 14.66 8.19
N ALA A 8 0.04 14.57 7.76
CA ALA A 8 0.92 15.74 7.62
C ALA A 8 0.47 16.72 6.53
N TRP A 9 -0.17 16.23 5.45
CA TRP A 9 -0.58 17.05 4.30
C TRP A 9 -2.03 17.53 4.37
N PHE A 10 -2.93 16.70 4.89
CA PHE A 10 -4.38 16.90 4.88
C PHE A 10 -4.99 17.07 6.28
N GLY A 11 -4.18 16.89 7.34
CA GLY A 11 -4.66 16.88 8.73
C GLY A 11 -5.18 15.50 9.18
N PRO A 12 -5.60 15.36 10.44
CA PRO A 12 -5.95 14.07 11.03
C PRO A 12 -7.29 13.52 10.53
N GLU A 13 -8.25 14.38 10.18
CA GLU A 13 -9.61 13.96 9.80
C GLU A 13 -9.62 13.13 8.48
N PRO A 14 -8.89 13.52 7.41
CA PRO A 14 -8.95 12.79 6.15
C PRO A 14 -8.21 11.43 6.12
N VAL A 15 -7.51 11.06 7.19
CA VAL A 15 -6.81 9.76 7.29
C VAL A 15 -7.77 8.58 7.10
N VAL A 16 -9.05 8.74 7.46
CA VAL A 16 -10.07 7.71 7.25
C VAL A 16 -10.26 7.35 5.78
N TYR A 17 -10.11 8.32 4.86
CA TYR A 17 -10.21 8.06 3.41
C TYR A 17 -9.05 7.21 2.92
N ALA A 18 -7.84 7.44 3.45
CA ALA A 18 -6.68 6.61 3.16
C ALA A 18 -6.86 5.18 3.69
N MET A 19 -7.42 5.02 4.89
CA MET A 19 -7.76 3.70 5.42
C MET A 19 -8.76 2.96 4.53
N ILE A 20 -9.80 3.64 4.05
CA ILE A 20 -10.78 3.07 3.13
C ILE A 20 -10.11 2.67 1.80
N TYR A 21 -9.28 3.56 1.25
CA TYR A 21 -8.52 3.29 0.03
C TYR A 21 -7.67 2.02 0.14
N ASP A 22 -6.93 1.87 1.24
CA ASP A 22 -6.07 0.72 1.45
C ASP A 22 -6.87 -0.56 1.72
N GLN A 23 -7.83 -0.52 2.63
CA GLN A 23 -8.55 -1.71 3.09
C GLN A 23 -9.57 -2.23 2.07
N LEU A 24 -10.29 -1.32 1.39
CA LEU A 24 -11.36 -1.68 0.45
C LEU A 24 -10.94 -1.55 -1.01
N GLY A 25 -9.93 -0.73 -1.32
CA GLY A 25 -9.39 -0.58 -2.66
C GLY A 25 -8.20 -1.51 -2.92
N THR A 26 -7.04 -1.18 -2.35
CA THR A 26 -5.77 -1.81 -2.71
C THR A 26 -5.66 -3.26 -2.23
N PHE A 27 -6.12 -3.54 -1.02
CA PHE A 27 -5.92 -4.86 -0.40
C PHE A 27 -6.72 -5.99 -1.06
N PRO A 28 -8.02 -5.83 -1.41
CA PRO A 28 -8.74 -6.83 -2.19
C PRO A 28 -8.09 -7.06 -3.56
N LEU A 29 -7.52 -6.02 -4.17
CA LEU A 29 -6.80 -6.11 -5.44
C LEU A 29 -5.51 -6.94 -5.28
N LEU A 30 -4.75 -6.72 -4.21
CA LEU A 30 -3.58 -7.56 -3.89
C LEU A 30 -4.00 -9.02 -3.65
N ALA A 31 -5.06 -9.21 -2.88
CA ALA A 31 -5.57 -10.52 -2.49
C ALA A 31 -6.08 -11.35 -3.69
N SER A 32 -6.65 -10.67 -4.69
CA SER A 32 -7.18 -11.28 -5.92
C SER A 32 -6.20 -11.22 -7.09
N TYR A 33 -6.01 -10.06 -7.69
CA TYR A 33 -5.14 -9.84 -8.84
C TYR A 33 -3.68 -10.17 -8.51
N GLY A 34 -3.19 -9.78 -7.34
CA GLY A 34 -1.85 -10.18 -6.90
C GLY A 34 -1.70 -11.71 -6.82
N ALA A 35 -2.71 -12.42 -6.32
CA ALA A 35 -2.70 -13.87 -6.31
C ALA A 35 -2.71 -14.49 -7.72
N ILE A 36 -3.44 -13.89 -8.67
CA ILE A 36 -3.42 -14.31 -10.09
C ILE A 36 -2.02 -14.12 -10.69
N ILE A 37 -1.39 -12.96 -10.45
CA ILE A 37 -0.02 -12.68 -10.92
C ILE A 37 0.97 -13.68 -10.35
N LEU A 38 0.90 -13.96 -9.05
CA LEU A 38 1.76 -14.96 -8.42
C LEU A 38 1.50 -16.36 -9.00
N ALA A 39 0.24 -16.77 -9.17
CA ALA A 39 -0.08 -18.07 -9.77
C ALA A 39 0.41 -18.20 -11.23
N THR A 40 0.50 -17.08 -11.95
CA THR A 40 0.88 -17.07 -13.37
C THR A 40 2.39 -17.03 -13.55
N TYR A 41 3.10 -16.24 -12.74
CA TYR A 41 4.51 -15.89 -12.96
C TYR A 41 5.47 -16.39 -11.88
N ALA A 42 4.99 -16.79 -10.70
CA ALA A 42 5.86 -17.32 -9.65
C ALA A 42 6.26 -18.77 -9.94
N HIS A 43 7.44 -19.16 -9.46
CA HIS A 43 7.92 -20.54 -9.55
C HIS A 43 7.27 -21.38 -8.44
N GLY A 44 6.30 -22.23 -8.79
CA GLY A 44 5.65 -23.13 -7.83
C GLY A 44 4.25 -23.58 -8.25
N GLU A 45 3.57 -24.32 -7.36
CA GLU A 45 2.19 -24.76 -7.58
C GLU A 45 1.23 -23.57 -7.64
N ARG A 46 0.38 -23.57 -8.67
CA ARG A 46 -0.63 -22.54 -8.89
C ARG A 46 -1.77 -22.74 -7.88
N PRO A 47 -2.00 -21.83 -6.92
CA PRO A 47 -3.17 -21.94 -6.06
C PRO A 47 -4.42 -21.78 -6.92
N GLY A 48 -5.29 -22.80 -6.92
CA GLY A 48 -6.61 -22.70 -7.52
C GLY A 48 -7.49 -21.66 -6.81
N PRO A 49 -8.69 -21.34 -7.34
CA PRO A 49 -9.59 -20.34 -6.76
C PRO A 49 -9.87 -20.55 -5.26
N LEU A 50 -10.01 -21.81 -4.83
CA LEU A 50 -10.20 -22.19 -3.43
C LEU A 50 -8.95 -21.88 -2.56
N GLY A 51 -7.76 -22.06 -3.12
CA GLY A 51 -6.49 -21.77 -2.45
C GLY A 51 -6.26 -20.27 -2.27
N ILE A 52 -6.67 -19.47 -3.26
CA ILE A 52 -6.68 -18.01 -3.15
C ILE A 52 -7.67 -17.58 -2.06
N ALA A 53 -8.94 -18.01 -2.13
CA ALA A 53 -9.95 -17.66 -1.14
C ALA A 53 -9.51 -18.01 0.30
N LYS A 54 -8.94 -19.20 0.51
CA LYS A 54 -8.41 -19.60 1.83
C LYS A 54 -7.29 -18.69 2.32
N ARG A 55 -6.38 -18.27 1.43
CA ARG A 55 -5.31 -17.32 1.79
C ARG A 55 -5.88 -15.98 2.22
N ILE A 56 -6.90 -15.46 1.51
CA ILE A 56 -7.57 -14.20 1.87
C ILE A 56 -8.23 -14.33 3.26
N LEU A 57 -9.01 -15.39 3.47
CA LEU A 57 -9.79 -15.60 4.70
C LEU A 57 -8.91 -15.84 5.94
N VAL A 58 -7.71 -16.39 5.77
CA VAL A 58 -6.77 -16.66 6.88
C VAL A 58 -5.76 -15.52 7.05
N PHE A 59 -5.72 -14.54 6.15
CA PHE A 59 -4.74 -13.47 6.23
C PHE A 59 -5.06 -12.53 7.41
N PRO A 60 -4.15 -12.37 8.39
CA PRO A 60 -4.48 -11.67 9.64
C PRO A 60 -5.03 -10.25 9.47
N PRO A 61 -4.53 -9.39 8.55
CA PRO A 61 -5.10 -8.04 8.39
C PRO A 61 -6.55 -8.07 7.89
N PHE A 62 -6.92 -9.03 7.04
CA PHE A 62 -8.29 -9.17 6.56
C PHE A 62 -9.24 -9.58 7.69
N VAL A 63 -8.81 -10.54 8.52
CA VAL A 63 -9.56 -10.96 9.71
C VAL A 63 -9.70 -9.80 10.69
N ALA A 64 -8.63 -9.02 10.90
CA ALA A 64 -8.66 -7.84 11.76
C ALA A 64 -9.62 -6.75 11.24
N LEU A 65 -9.68 -6.52 9.93
CA LEU A 65 -10.64 -5.62 9.31
C LEU A 65 -12.08 -6.07 9.57
N LEU A 66 -12.40 -7.35 9.30
CA LEU A 66 -13.73 -7.89 9.54
C LEU A 66 -14.12 -7.83 11.02
N ALA A 67 -13.19 -8.14 11.92
CA ALA A 67 -13.39 -8.03 13.36
C ALA A 67 -13.64 -6.56 13.77
N GLY A 68 -12.81 -5.62 13.29
CA GLY A 68 -12.96 -4.20 13.56
C GLY A 68 -14.30 -3.65 13.10
N LEU A 69 -14.77 -4.05 11.91
CA LEU A 69 -16.08 -3.66 11.39
C LEU A 69 -17.22 -4.29 12.20
N ALA A 70 -17.12 -5.58 12.52
CA ALA A 70 -18.14 -6.29 13.31
C ALA A 70 -18.25 -5.75 14.75
N LEU A 71 -17.15 -5.24 15.30
CA LEU A 71 -17.06 -4.70 16.65
C LEU A 71 -17.21 -3.17 16.68
N HIS A 72 -17.57 -2.55 15.55
CA HIS A 72 -17.80 -1.12 15.46
C HIS A 72 -18.94 -0.70 16.39
N GLY A 73 -18.70 0.33 17.22
CA GLY A 73 -19.67 0.84 18.20
C GLY A 73 -19.69 0.07 19.53
N VAL A 74 -18.87 -0.97 19.70
CA VAL A 74 -18.70 -1.62 21.00
C VAL A 74 -17.88 -0.71 21.92
N VAL A 75 -18.39 -0.48 23.14
CA VAL A 75 -17.63 0.24 24.18
C VAL A 75 -16.68 -0.75 24.84
N TRP A 76 -15.39 -0.56 24.61
CA TRP A 76 -14.33 -1.40 25.18
C TRP A 76 -13.92 -0.89 26.57
N PRO A 77 -13.56 -1.79 27.50
CA PRO A 77 -12.84 -1.40 28.71
C PRO A 77 -11.58 -0.61 28.38
N GLU A 78 -11.29 0.44 29.14
CA GLU A 78 -10.19 1.37 28.89
C GLU A 78 -8.81 0.70 28.81
N ALA A 79 -8.63 -0.39 29.55
CA ALA A 79 -7.41 -1.21 29.49
C ALA A 79 -7.21 -1.88 28.11
N ILE A 80 -8.29 -2.33 27.47
CA ILE A 80 -8.23 -3.01 26.16
C ILE A 80 -8.04 -1.98 25.05
N SER A 81 -8.80 -0.89 25.06
CA SER A 81 -8.62 0.18 24.07
C SER A 81 -7.22 0.79 24.16
N GLY A 82 -6.73 1.09 25.37
CA GLY A 82 -5.38 1.63 25.57
C GLY A 82 -4.26 0.67 25.16
N LEU A 83 -4.46 -0.65 25.33
CA LEU A 83 -3.50 -1.65 24.83
C LEU A 83 -3.47 -1.67 23.30
N LEU A 84 -4.64 -1.75 22.66
CA LEU A 84 -4.76 -1.78 21.19
C LEU A 84 -4.16 -0.52 20.56
N GLU A 85 -4.40 0.65 21.16
CA GLU A 85 -3.86 1.92 20.71
C GLU A 85 -2.32 1.97 20.82
N ARG A 86 -1.76 1.53 21.95
CA ARG A 86 -0.29 1.47 22.12
C ARG A 86 0.37 0.52 21.13
N VAL A 87 -0.24 -0.64 20.89
CA VAL A 87 0.24 -1.59 19.88
C VAL A 87 0.17 -0.95 18.49
N GLY A 88 -0.97 -0.36 18.12
CA GLY A 88 -1.16 0.34 16.85
C GLY A 88 -0.11 1.43 16.61
N ASN A 89 0.10 2.29 17.60
CA ASN A 89 1.07 3.39 17.53
C ASN A 89 2.51 2.91 17.41
N SER A 90 2.85 1.74 17.99
CA SER A 90 4.19 1.15 17.88
C SER A 90 4.49 0.52 16.52
N LEU A 91 3.46 0.16 15.74
CA LEU A 91 3.65 -0.50 14.45
C LEU A 91 4.35 0.41 13.43
N MET A 92 4.00 1.70 13.41
CA MET A 92 4.60 2.67 12.50
C MET A 92 6.13 2.73 12.59
N PRO A 93 6.74 3.01 13.76
CA PRO A 93 8.20 3.06 13.89
C PRO A 93 8.88 1.71 13.64
N VAL A 94 8.28 0.59 14.07
CA VAL A 94 8.83 -0.75 13.83
C VAL A 94 8.87 -1.08 12.33
N VAL A 95 7.79 -0.80 11.60
CA VAL A 95 7.71 -1.03 10.15
C VAL A 95 8.70 -0.13 9.41
N MET A 96 8.82 1.15 9.79
CA MET A 96 9.82 2.06 9.20
C MET A 96 11.25 1.54 9.37
N LEU A 97 11.59 1.07 10.57
CA LEU A 97 12.91 0.50 10.83
C LEU A 97 13.13 -0.80 10.03
N ALA A 98 12.16 -1.72 10.03
CA ALA A 98 12.27 -2.99 9.32
C ALA A 98 12.45 -2.81 7.81
N VAL A 99 11.81 -1.81 7.22
CA VAL A 99 12.00 -1.48 5.80
C VAL A 99 13.35 -0.85 5.54
N GLY A 100 13.82 0.04 6.43
CA GLY A 100 15.17 0.59 6.35
C GLY A 100 16.26 -0.48 6.35
N LEU A 101 16.07 -1.55 7.13
CA LEU A 101 16.99 -2.70 7.19
C LEU A 101 16.90 -3.62 5.95
N GLN A 102 15.77 -3.63 5.23
CA GLN A 102 15.58 -4.42 3.99
C GLN A 102 16.20 -3.75 2.75
N LEU A 103 16.71 -2.52 2.86
CA LEU A 103 17.37 -1.82 1.77
C LEU A 103 18.74 -2.44 1.46
N GLU A 104 18.86 -3.11 0.32
CA GLU A 104 20.14 -3.58 -0.20
C GLU A 104 20.86 -2.47 -0.99
N PRO A 105 22.07 -2.04 -0.60
CA PRO A 105 22.79 -0.95 -1.29
C PRO A 105 23.31 -1.31 -2.69
N ARG A 106 23.22 -2.57 -3.11
CA ARG A 106 23.88 -3.08 -4.33
C ARG A 106 22.91 -3.84 -5.23
N LEU A 107 22.11 -3.09 -5.99
CA LEU A 107 21.29 -3.64 -7.07
C LEU A 107 22.13 -3.88 -8.32
N SER A 108 22.01 -5.07 -8.92
CA SER A 108 22.68 -5.40 -10.17
C SER A 108 22.10 -4.57 -11.33
N ARG A 109 22.97 -4.17 -12.29
CA ARG A 109 22.64 -3.19 -13.34
C ARG A 109 21.50 -3.64 -14.27
N ASP A 110 21.36 -4.95 -14.47
CA ASP A 110 20.29 -5.60 -15.22
C ASP A 110 18.89 -5.32 -14.65
N LEU A 111 18.78 -5.03 -13.34
CA LEU A 111 17.50 -4.73 -12.70
C LEU A 111 17.10 -3.25 -12.76
N TRP A 112 17.96 -2.36 -13.26
CA TRP A 112 17.68 -0.91 -13.28
C TRP A 112 16.58 -0.54 -14.25
N ALA A 113 16.58 -1.13 -15.45
CA ALA A 113 15.53 -0.89 -16.44
C ALA A 113 14.14 -1.35 -15.95
N PRO A 114 13.94 -2.61 -15.50
CA PRO A 114 12.64 -3.05 -15.00
C PRO A 114 12.23 -2.31 -13.72
N MET A 115 13.17 -1.97 -12.84
CA MET A 115 12.88 -1.15 -11.66
C MET A 115 12.43 0.27 -12.04
N GLY A 116 13.13 0.93 -12.96
CA GLY A 116 12.78 2.27 -13.43
C GLY A 116 11.39 2.32 -14.07
N LEU A 117 11.06 1.32 -14.89
CA LEU A 117 9.73 1.18 -15.48
C LEU A 117 8.66 0.94 -14.41
N GLY A 118 8.90 0.01 -13.47
CA GLY A 118 7.96 -0.26 -12.38
C GLY A 118 7.73 0.96 -11.47
N LEU A 119 8.80 1.68 -11.12
CA LEU A 119 8.73 2.90 -10.31
C LEU A 119 8.03 4.03 -11.05
N GLY A 120 8.33 4.25 -12.33
CA GLY A 120 7.67 5.26 -13.16
C GLY A 120 6.18 4.97 -13.30
N LEU A 121 5.80 3.70 -13.50
CA LEU A 121 4.40 3.30 -13.53
C LEU A 121 3.71 3.53 -12.19
N LYS A 122 4.32 3.13 -11.07
CA LYS A 122 3.70 3.21 -9.74
C LYS A 122 3.62 4.65 -9.20
N LEU A 123 4.70 5.41 -9.30
CA LEU A 123 4.83 6.71 -8.62
C LEU A 123 4.35 7.88 -9.47
N LEU A 124 4.29 7.74 -10.80
CA LEU A 124 3.88 8.81 -11.71
C LEU A 124 2.68 8.39 -12.54
N ALA A 125 2.78 7.33 -13.35
CA ALA A 125 1.72 7.02 -14.32
C ALA A 125 0.40 6.67 -13.63
N ALA A 126 0.42 5.83 -12.59
CA ALA A 126 -0.77 5.43 -11.84
C ALA A 126 -1.51 6.62 -11.18
N PRO A 127 -0.88 7.47 -10.35
CA PRO A 127 -1.58 8.61 -9.76
C PRO A 127 -1.99 9.66 -10.80
N LEU A 128 -1.18 9.91 -11.84
CA LEU A 128 -1.55 10.85 -12.90
C LEU A 128 -2.76 10.36 -13.70
N LEU A 129 -2.76 9.08 -14.10
CA LEU A 129 -3.88 8.51 -14.85
C LEU A 129 -5.16 8.52 -14.00
N PHE A 130 -5.07 8.11 -12.73
CA PHE A 130 -6.22 8.14 -11.83
C PHE A 130 -6.72 9.58 -11.60
N GLY A 131 -5.83 10.53 -11.34
CA GLY A 131 -6.17 11.92 -11.15
C GLY A 131 -6.79 12.57 -12.39
N LEU A 132 -6.23 12.34 -13.57
CA LEU A 132 -6.76 12.89 -14.83
C LEU A 132 -8.14 12.32 -15.18
N VAL A 133 -8.31 11.00 -15.06
CA VAL A 133 -9.60 10.35 -15.32
C VAL A 133 -10.64 10.81 -14.31
N GLY A 134 -10.29 10.85 -13.02
CA GLY A 134 -11.20 11.32 -11.98
C GLY A 134 -11.62 12.78 -12.18
N ALA A 135 -10.68 13.67 -12.49
CA ALA A 135 -10.97 15.06 -12.79
C ALA A 135 -11.86 15.21 -14.04
N ALA A 136 -11.60 14.42 -15.10
CA ALA A 136 -12.44 14.41 -16.30
C ALA A 136 -13.87 13.90 -16.03
N MET A 137 -14.05 13.04 -15.03
CA MET A 137 -15.36 12.58 -14.55
C MET A 137 -16.02 13.56 -13.54
N GLY A 138 -15.36 14.67 -13.21
CA GLY A 138 -15.86 15.66 -12.26
C GLY A 138 -15.75 15.23 -10.79
N LEU A 139 -14.89 14.26 -10.47
CA LEU A 139 -14.60 13.91 -9.07
C LEU A 139 -13.80 15.04 -8.41
N ALA A 140 -14.23 15.44 -7.21
CA ALA A 140 -13.62 16.51 -6.46
C ALA A 140 -13.76 16.28 -4.94
N GLY A 141 -13.00 17.05 -4.17
CA GLY A 141 -13.04 17.06 -2.71
C GLY A 141 -12.03 16.12 -2.06
N ILE A 142 -11.97 16.20 -0.74
CA ILE A 142 -10.89 15.64 0.07
C ILE A 142 -10.71 14.12 -0.12
N GLY A 143 -11.79 13.36 -0.30
CA GLY A 143 -11.71 11.91 -0.53
C GLY A 143 -11.05 11.56 -1.87
N PHE A 144 -11.31 12.35 -2.91
CA PHE A 144 -10.65 12.19 -4.22
C PHE A 144 -9.17 12.58 -4.14
N GLU A 145 -8.87 13.72 -3.51
CA GLU A 145 -7.50 14.21 -3.32
C GLU A 145 -6.63 13.21 -2.55
N VAL A 146 -7.14 12.69 -1.42
CA VAL A 146 -6.47 11.65 -0.64
C VAL A 146 -6.29 10.37 -1.45
N SER A 147 -7.27 9.97 -2.26
CA SER A 147 -7.15 8.77 -3.12
C SER A 147 -6.09 8.93 -4.21
N VAL A 148 -5.98 10.12 -4.83
CA VAL A 148 -4.92 10.42 -5.80
C VAL A 148 -3.55 10.43 -5.12
N PHE A 149 -3.47 10.99 -3.91
CA PHE A 149 -2.25 11.02 -3.11
C PHE A 149 -1.79 9.60 -2.71
N GLU A 150 -2.70 8.76 -2.20
CA GLU A 150 -2.46 7.35 -1.88
C GLU A 150 -2.01 6.54 -3.10
N ALA A 151 -2.59 6.80 -4.28
CA ALA A 151 -2.17 6.14 -5.52
C ALA A 151 -0.69 6.40 -5.87
N GLY A 152 -0.16 7.57 -5.50
CA GLY A 152 1.24 7.97 -5.74
C GLY A 152 2.23 7.53 -4.66
N MET A 153 1.77 6.84 -3.62
CA MET A 153 2.64 6.39 -2.54
C MET A 153 3.59 5.27 -2.95
N GLY A 154 4.62 5.08 -2.12
CA GLY A 154 5.57 3.97 -2.23
C GLY A 154 4.88 2.61 -2.41
N SER A 155 5.61 1.67 -3.01
CA SER A 155 5.12 0.33 -3.28
C SER A 155 4.77 -0.38 -1.97
N MET A 156 3.67 -1.12 -1.98
CA MET A 156 3.21 -1.85 -0.81
C MET A 156 4.22 -2.92 -0.39
N ILE A 157 4.69 -2.84 0.87
CA ILE A 157 5.66 -3.78 1.44
C ILE A 157 5.13 -5.21 1.38
N THR A 158 3.85 -5.42 1.71
CA THR A 158 3.17 -6.72 1.67
C THR A 158 3.22 -7.35 0.27
N ALA A 159 3.01 -6.55 -0.78
CA ALA A 159 3.07 -7.04 -2.16
C ALA A 159 4.49 -7.48 -2.53
N GLY A 160 5.50 -6.69 -2.17
CA GLY A 160 6.91 -7.05 -2.37
C GLY A 160 7.32 -8.31 -1.61
N ALA A 161 6.90 -8.44 -0.35
CA ALA A 161 7.16 -9.62 0.46
C ALA A 161 6.50 -10.89 -0.12
N LEU A 162 5.25 -10.79 -0.58
CA LEU A 162 4.56 -11.91 -1.24
C LEU A 162 5.27 -12.31 -2.54
N ALA A 163 5.63 -11.35 -3.39
CA ALA A 163 6.38 -11.61 -4.62
C ALA A 163 7.73 -12.29 -4.34
N ALA A 164 8.48 -11.78 -3.36
CA ALA A 164 9.76 -12.35 -2.97
C ALA A 164 9.62 -13.77 -2.41
N SER A 165 8.63 -14.00 -1.54
CA SER A 165 8.36 -15.33 -0.95
C SER A 165 7.94 -16.37 -1.99
N ALA A 166 7.34 -15.92 -3.10
CA ALA A 166 6.95 -16.76 -4.22
C ALA A 166 8.08 -16.94 -5.26
N GLY A 167 9.27 -16.38 -5.02
CA GLY A 167 10.39 -16.46 -5.95
C GLY A 167 10.24 -15.58 -7.20
N LEU A 168 9.29 -14.65 -7.21
CA LEU A 168 9.07 -13.73 -8.33
C LEU A 168 10.04 -12.55 -8.23
N ALA A 169 11.22 -12.71 -8.85
CA ALA A 169 12.29 -11.71 -8.90
C ALA A 169 12.54 -11.01 -7.54
N PRO A 170 12.89 -11.76 -6.48
CA PRO A 170 12.91 -11.28 -5.09
C PRO A 170 13.77 -10.02 -4.88
N ARG A 171 14.90 -9.92 -5.59
CA ARG A 171 15.77 -8.73 -5.55
C ARG A 171 15.10 -7.49 -6.14
N LEU A 172 14.35 -7.65 -7.24
CA LEU A 172 13.59 -6.56 -7.85
C LEU A 172 12.41 -6.15 -6.96
N ALA A 173 11.70 -7.11 -6.35
CA ALA A 173 10.60 -6.83 -5.44
C ALA A 173 11.06 -6.03 -4.21
N ALA A 174 12.17 -6.43 -3.58
CA ALA A 174 12.78 -5.70 -2.47
C ALA A 174 13.24 -4.29 -2.90
N ALA A 175 13.87 -4.17 -4.07
CA ALA A 175 14.32 -2.88 -4.59
C ALA A 175 13.15 -1.94 -4.92
N MET A 176 12.07 -2.45 -5.50
CA MET A 176 10.85 -1.68 -5.77
C MET A 176 10.25 -1.10 -4.49
N VAL A 177 10.10 -1.92 -3.45
CA VAL A 177 9.63 -1.44 -2.12
C VAL A 177 10.60 -0.42 -1.56
N GLY A 178 11.87 -0.78 -1.49
CA GLY A 178 12.91 0.02 -0.88
C GLY A 178 13.12 1.39 -1.52
N VAL A 179 13.24 1.45 -2.85
CA VAL A 179 13.52 2.69 -3.60
C VAL A 179 12.27 3.55 -3.76
N SER A 180 11.09 2.94 -3.86
CA SER A 180 9.85 3.71 -4.03
C SER A 180 9.51 4.59 -2.83
N ILE A 181 9.89 4.18 -1.62
CA ILE A 181 9.63 4.96 -0.40
C ILE A 181 10.36 6.31 -0.40
N PRO A 182 11.71 6.38 -0.47
CA PRO A 182 12.41 7.65 -0.55
C PRO A 182 12.01 8.45 -1.78
N LEU A 183 11.79 7.78 -2.92
CA LEU A 183 11.38 8.46 -4.15
C LEU A 183 9.97 9.07 -4.03
N SER A 184 9.07 8.43 -3.27
CA SER A 184 7.72 8.95 -3.04
C SER A 184 7.71 10.29 -2.30
N PHE A 185 8.68 10.58 -1.44
CA PHE A 185 8.80 11.91 -0.81
C PHE A 185 9.07 13.03 -1.80
N VAL A 186 9.63 12.71 -2.97
CA VAL A 186 9.88 13.67 -4.05
C VAL A 186 8.71 13.72 -5.03
N THR A 187 8.09 12.57 -5.36
CA THR A 187 7.00 12.53 -6.34
C THR A 187 5.66 12.99 -5.77
N LEU A 188 5.38 12.72 -4.48
CA LEU A 188 4.11 13.09 -3.85
C LEU A 188 3.83 14.60 -3.83
N PRO A 189 4.79 15.48 -3.48
CA PRO A 189 4.57 16.93 -3.57
C PRO A 189 4.16 17.40 -4.97
N LEU A 190 4.70 16.78 -6.03
CA LEU A 190 4.38 17.12 -7.41
C LEU A 190 2.95 16.68 -7.76
N ILE A 191 2.56 15.47 -7.37
CA ILE A 191 1.19 14.96 -7.57
C ILE A 191 0.19 15.82 -6.78
N HIS A 192 0.50 16.14 -5.53
CA HIS A 192 -0.34 16.97 -4.68
C HIS A 192 -0.55 18.36 -5.29
N ALA A 193 0.52 19.02 -5.75
CA ALA A 193 0.42 20.34 -6.40
C ALA A 193 -0.47 20.32 -7.66
N LEU A 194 -0.58 19.19 -8.35
CA LEU A 194 -1.32 19.08 -9.61
C LEU A 194 -2.82 18.87 -9.42
N PHE A 195 -3.24 18.14 -8.37
CA PHE A 195 -4.63 17.72 -8.17
C PHE A 195 -5.29 18.21 -6.89
N VAL A 196 -4.52 18.70 -5.91
CA VAL A 196 -5.02 19.04 -4.56
C VAL A 196 -5.01 20.54 -4.29
N ALA A 197 -4.17 21.30 -4.98
CA ALA A 197 -4.02 22.74 -4.76
C ALA A 197 -5.04 23.62 -5.52
N ARG A 198 -6.24 23.11 -5.87
CA ARG A 198 -7.24 23.82 -6.68
C ARG A 198 -8.61 23.88 -6.02
#